data_AF-A0A0E3NY66-F1
#
_entry.id   AF-A0A0E3NY66-F1
#
_cell.length_a   1.000
_cell.length_b   1.000
_cell.length_c   1.000
_cell.angle_alpha   90.00
_cell.angle_beta   90.00
_cell.angle_gamma   90.00
#
_symmetry.space_group_name_H-M   'P 1'
#
loop_
_entity.id
_entity.type
_entity.pdbx_description
1 polymer ?
#
loop_
_entity_poly.entity_id
_entity_poly.type
_entity_poly.pdbx_seq_one_letter_code
_entity_poly.pdbx_strand_id
1 'polypeptide(L)'
;MYVRNDFTASPYDEFEFVFGSLFLPDPVQELLSEDSSNDKVLLLMVYGESTQNLLLSELDMSTDYMLDLPHGEYSFFGLILDAGTEDLLDSTIYAIGLPCEDDLNNPDLESSYIENPGDILEFVDPTPIEITGGGPYYLNLLMLDAEQIPDCPLLLSDFLQEDFLQSPL
;
A
#
# COMPACT_ATOMS: atom_id res chain seq x y z
N MET A 1 -15.52 -8.64 6.77
CA MET A 1 -16.20 -8.02 5.60
C MET A 1 -15.09 -7.71 4.60
N TYR A 2 -15.34 -7.59 3.29
CA TYR A 2 -14.28 -7.25 2.34
C TYR A 2 -14.66 -5.95 1.61
N VAL A 3 -13.70 -5.04 1.42
CA VAL A 3 -13.88 -3.90 0.51
C VAL A 3 -13.61 -4.40 -0.91
N ARG A 4 -14.54 -4.19 -1.84
CA ARG A 4 -14.39 -4.54 -3.27
C ARG A 4 -14.22 -3.27 -4.09
N ASN A 5 -13.15 -3.18 -4.87
CA ASN A 5 -12.98 -2.16 -5.91
C ASN A 5 -12.67 -2.79 -7.26
N ASP A 6 -13.18 -2.16 -8.31
CA ASP A 6 -13.02 -2.62 -9.68
C ASP A 6 -12.12 -1.63 -10.43
N PHE A 7 -11.02 -2.12 -11.01
CA PHE A 7 -10.20 -1.34 -11.93
C PHE A 7 -10.91 -1.33 -13.28
N THR A 8 -11.27 -0.16 -13.81
CA THR A 8 -12.01 -0.10 -15.08
C THR A 8 -11.15 -0.60 -16.24
N ALA A 9 -11.33 -1.88 -16.60
CA ALA A 9 -10.70 -2.49 -17.75
C ALA A 9 -11.55 -2.36 -19.03
N SER A 10 -10.95 -2.67 -20.17
CA SER A 10 -11.70 -2.81 -21.41
C SER A 10 -12.58 -4.07 -21.31
N PRO A 11 -13.71 -4.15 -22.04
CA PRO A 11 -14.63 -5.29 -21.97
C PRO A 11 -14.05 -6.63 -22.46
N TYR A 12 -12.78 -6.64 -22.88
CA TYR A 12 -12.07 -7.82 -23.38
C TYR A 12 -11.05 -8.37 -22.39
N ASP A 13 -10.79 -7.65 -21.30
CA ASP A 13 -9.82 -8.08 -20.30
C ASP A 13 -10.48 -9.07 -19.34
N GLU A 14 -9.87 -10.24 -19.19
CA GLU A 14 -10.22 -11.15 -18.11
C GLU A 14 -9.77 -10.51 -16.79
N PHE A 15 -10.65 -10.62 -15.80
CA PHE A 15 -10.57 -9.96 -14.51
C PHE A 15 -10.11 -10.97 -13.46
N GLU A 16 -9.15 -10.58 -12.63
CA GLU A 16 -8.54 -11.40 -11.59
C GLU A 16 -8.72 -10.78 -10.21
N PHE A 17 -8.91 -11.65 -9.21
CA PHE A 17 -9.15 -11.21 -7.84
C PHE A 17 -7.86 -11.22 -7.02
N VAL A 18 -7.46 -10.05 -6.56
CA VAL A 18 -6.43 -9.88 -5.54
C VAL A 18 -7.13 -9.75 -4.18
N PHE A 19 -6.65 -10.49 -3.19
CA PHE A 19 -7.08 -10.47 -1.79
C PHE A 19 -5.91 -9.99 -0.95
N GLY A 20 -6.17 -9.30 0.16
CA GLY A 20 -5.07 -8.87 0.99
C GLY A 20 -5.43 -8.39 2.37
N SER A 21 -4.39 -8.27 3.19
CA SER A 21 -4.45 -7.74 4.54
C SER A 21 -3.35 -6.71 4.74
N LEU A 22 -3.58 -5.79 5.68
CA LEU A 22 -2.59 -4.82 6.11
C LEU A 22 -1.98 -5.28 7.42
N PHE A 23 -0.66 -5.33 7.46
CA PHE A 23 0.08 -5.53 8.69
C PHE A 23 0.57 -4.19 9.20
N LEU A 24 0.19 -3.84 10.43
CA LEU A 24 0.56 -2.57 11.08
C LEU A 24 1.52 -2.88 12.24
N PRO A 25 2.81 -2.58 12.11
CA PRO A 25 3.77 -2.68 13.20
C PRO A 25 3.43 -1.71 14.34
N ASP A 26 3.89 -2.01 15.56
CA ASP A 26 3.64 -1.21 16.76
C ASP A 26 3.90 0.30 16.57
N PRO A 27 5.02 0.76 15.94
CA PRO A 27 5.23 2.19 15.69
C PRO A 27 4.11 2.83 14.86
N VAL A 28 3.60 2.14 13.84
CA VAL A 28 2.50 2.65 13.00
C VAL A 28 1.17 2.59 13.75
N GLN A 29 0.96 1.57 14.59
CA GLN A 29 -0.22 1.50 15.46
C GLN A 29 -0.23 2.63 16.50
N GLU A 30 0.94 2.99 17.05
CA GLU A 30 1.09 4.13 17.96
C GLU A 30 0.77 5.46 17.24
N LEU A 31 1.26 5.68 16.01
CA LEU A 31 0.89 6.86 15.19
C LEU A 31 -0.62 7.02 14.99
N LEU A 32 -1.34 5.89 14.91
CA LEU A 32 -2.80 5.87 14.79
C LEU A 32 -3.52 6.03 16.14
N SER A 33 -2.84 5.73 17.25
CA SER A 33 -3.41 5.73 18.60
C SER A 33 -3.15 7.03 19.37
N GLU A 34 -2.04 7.71 19.10
CA GLU A 34 -1.58 8.87 19.90
C GLU A 34 -2.35 10.18 19.61
N ASP A 35 -3.13 10.26 18.53
CA ASP A 35 -3.95 11.43 18.21
C ASP A 35 -5.45 11.11 18.25
N SER A 36 -6.12 11.65 19.27
CA SER A 36 -7.59 11.72 19.37
C SER A 36 -8.21 12.76 18.42
N SER A 37 -7.75 12.84 17.17
CA SER A 37 -8.40 13.56 16.08
C SER A 37 -8.49 12.66 14.87
N ASN A 38 -9.73 12.44 14.46
CA ASN A 38 -10.25 11.49 13.49
C ASN A 38 -9.89 11.84 12.03
N ASP A 39 -8.68 12.37 11.81
CA ASP A 39 -8.24 13.01 10.57
C ASP A 39 -7.10 12.21 9.92
N LYS A 40 -7.15 10.88 9.96
CA LYS A 40 -6.24 10.01 9.21
C LYS A 40 -7.05 9.08 8.32
N VAL A 41 -6.68 9.00 7.04
CA VAL A 41 -7.33 8.15 6.04
C VAL A 41 -6.30 7.18 5.49
N LEU A 42 -6.70 5.91 5.38
CA LEU A 42 -5.90 4.86 4.79
C LEU A 42 -6.33 4.67 3.34
N LEU A 43 -5.40 4.87 2.40
CA LEU A 43 -5.62 4.67 0.97
C LEU A 43 -4.80 3.50 0.45
N LEU A 44 -5.45 2.63 -0.32
CA LEU A 44 -4.81 1.71 -1.24
C LEU A 44 -4.64 2.39 -2.59
N MET A 45 -3.42 2.43 -3.06
CA MET A 45 -3.03 2.88 -4.37
C MET A 45 -2.56 1.70 -5.20
N VAL A 46 -3.12 1.57 -6.40
CA VAL A 46 -2.73 0.56 -7.38
C VAL A 46 -2.38 1.27 -8.67
N TYR A 47 -1.13 1.14 -9.10
CA TYR A 47 -0.64 1.73 -10.33
C TYR A 47 -0.39 0.63 -11.36
N GLY A 48 -1.08 0.68 -12.49
CA GLY A 48 -0.87 -0.28 -13.58
C GLY A 48 0.28 0.18 -14.49
N GLU A 49 1.45 -0.44 -14.36
CA GLU A 49 2.69 -0.07 -15.08
C GLU A 49 2.49 0.01 -16.59
N SER A 50 1.81 -1.00 -17.16
CA SER A 50 1.56 -1.09 -18.59
C SER A 50 0.54 -0.07 -19.12
N THR A 51 -0.41 0.34 -18.27
CA THR A 51 -1.53 1.21 -18.69
C THR A 51 -1.40 2.65 -18.19
N GLN A 52 -0.47 2.90 -17.28
CA GLN A 52 -0.27 4.15 -16.55
C GLN A 52 -1.54 4.66 -15.86
N ASN A 53 -2.43 3.75 -15.48
CA ASN A 53 -3.67 4.06 -14.79
C ASN A 53 -3.48 3.93 -13.27
N LEU A 54 -4.07 4.87 -12.53
CA LEU A 54 -4.03 4.91 -11.08
C LEU A 54 -5.42 4.62 -10.50
N LEU A 55 -5.50 3.66 -9.59
CA LEU A 55 -6.68 3.42 -8.76
C LEU A 55 -6.36 3.78 -7.32
N LEU A 56 -7.23 4.59 -6.73
CA LEU A 56 -7.19 4.97 -5.32
C LEU A 56 -8.46 4.48 -4.65
N SER A 57 -8.30 3.78 -3.53
CA SER A 57 -9.44 3.33 -2.72
C SER A 57 -9.16 3.50 -1.24
N GLU A 58 -10.13 4.03 -0.51
CA GLU A 58 -10.07 4.10 0.94
C GLU A 58 -10.28 2.72 1.56
N LEU A 59 -9.39 2.33 2.46
CA LEU A 59 -9.47 1.07 3.22
C LEU A 59 -9.81 1.33 4.68
N ASP A 60 -10.50 0.37 5.29
CA ASP A 60 -10.69 0.30 6.73
C ASP A 60 -9.62 -0.63 7.33
N MET A 61 -8.94 -0.17 8.38
CA MET A 61 -7.86 -0.89 9.07
C MET A 61 -8.28 -2.27 9.62
N SER A 62 -9.58 -2.48 9.83
CA SER A 62 -10.14 -3.74 10.35
C SER A 62 -10.62 -4.71 9.27
N THR A 63 -10.44 -4.35 7.99
CA THR A 63 -11.10 -5.02 6.86
C THR A 63 -10.07 -5.48 5.83
N ASP A 64 -10.07 -6.78 5.55
CA ASP A 64 -9.35 -7.36 4.42
C ASP A 64 -9.88 -6.74 3.10
N TYR A 65 -9.00 -6.56 2.11
CA TYR A 65 -9.39 -5.99 0.83
C TYR A 65 -9.46 -7.04 -0.28
N MET A 66 -10.30 -6.77 -1.28
CA MET A 66 -10.39 -7.53 -2.51
C MET A 66 -10.44 -6.57 -3.70
N LEU A 67 -9.54 -6.75 -4.67
CA LEU A 67 -9.48 -5.96 -5.89
C LEU A 67 -9.75 -6.83 -7.10
N ASP A 68 -10.47 -6.25 -8.06
CA ASP A 68 -10.72 -6.85 -9.36
C ASP A 68 -9.84 -6.14 -10.41
N LEU A 69 -8.76 -6.79 -10.84
CA LEU A 69 -7.74 -6.23 -11.73
C LEU A 69 -7.67 -7.00 -13.06
N PRO A 70 -7.57 -6.33 -14.21
CA PRO A 70 -7.28 -7.02 -15.46
C PRO A 70 -5.84 -7.53 -15.49
N HIS A 71 -5.51 -8.41 -16.43
CA HIS A 71 -4.12 -8.88 -16.59
C HIS A 71 -3.16 -7.71 -16.85
N GLY A 72 -2.00 -7.72 -16.19
CA GLY A 72 -1.02 -6.65 -16.31
C GLY A 72 -0.02 -6.63 -15.16
N GLU A 73 0.95 -5.72 -15.24
CA GLU A 73 1.91 -5.45 -14.17
C GLU A 73 1.42 -4.29 -13.31
N TYR A 74 1.44 -4.47 -11.99
CA TYR A 74 0.91 -3.50 -11.03
C TYR A 74 1.85 -3.26 -9.86
N SER A 75 1.99 -2.00 -9.48
CA SER A 75 2.60 -1.58 -8.22
C SER A 75 1.52 -1.26 -7.20
N PHE A 76 1.69 -1.72 -5.96
CA PHE A 76 0.71 -1.59 -4.88
C PHE A 76 1.31 -0.79 -3.73
N PHE A 77 0.54 0.15 -3.20
CA PHE A 77 0.95 0.96 -2.05
C PHE A 77 -0.21 1.16 -1.08
N GLY A 78 0.02 0.96 0.21
CA GLY A 78 -0.86 1.46 1.27
C GLY A 78 -0.37 2.82 1.74
N LEU A 79 -1.23 3.79 2.03
CA LEU A 79 -0.83 5.12 2.48
C LEU A 79 -1.71 5.54 3.65
N ILE A 80 -1.12 5.92 4.78
CA ILE A 80 -1.83 6.62 5.85
C ILE A 80 -1.59 8.11 5.66
N LEU A 81 -2.65 8.83 5.33
CA LEU A 81 -2.63 10.25 5.01
C LEU A 81 -3.31 11.09 6.09
N ASP A 82 -2.89 12.34 6.21
CA ASP A 82 -3.66 13.37 6.89
C ASP A 82 -4.94 13.71 6.10
N ALA A 83 -6.09 13.47 6.73
CA ALA A 83 -7.42 13.78 6.20
C ALA A 83 -7.90 15.20 6.57
N GLY A 84 -7.11 15.95 7.34
CA GLY A 84 -7.38 17.32 7.74
C GLY A 84 -7.06 18.37 6.68
N THR A 85 -6.42 18.00 5.57
CA THR A 85 -6.07 18.90 4.47
C THR A 85 -7.22 19.12 3.49
N GLU A 86 -7.36 20.33 2.95
CA GLU A 86 -8.41 20.64 1.96
C GLU A 86 -8.14 19.99 0.59
N ASP A 87 -6.86 19.76 0.26
CA ASP A 87 -6.41 19.07 -0.95
C ASP A 87 -5.71 17.76 -0.56
N LEU A 88 -6.05 16.69 -1.28
CA LEU A 88 -5.47 15.36 -1.09
C LEU A 88 -3.99 15.35 -1.49
N LEU A 89 -3.60 16.14 -2.51
CA LEU A 89 -2.21 16.21 -2.96
C LEU A 89 -1.28 16.91 -1.96
N ASP A 90 -1.86 17.74 -1.10
CA ASP A 90 -1.17 18.42 0.00
C ASP A 90 -1.20 17.58 1.30
N SER A 91 -1.84 16.40 1.28
CA SER A 91 -1.88 15.51 2.44
C SER A 91 -0.49 14.99 2.78
N THR A 92 -0.18 15.01 4.08
CA THR A 92 1.04 14.42 4.62
C THR A 92 0.88 12.91 4.70
N ILE A 93 1.91 12.17 4.28
CA ILE A 93 2.04 10.72 4.40
C ILE A 93 2.68 10.40 5.75
N TYR A 94 1.93 9.76 6.63
CA TYR A 94 2.43 9.26 7.91
C TYR A 94 3.05 7.87 7.80
N ALA A 95 2.50 7.02 6.92
CA ALA A 95 2.99 5.67 6.75
C ALA A 95 2.78 5.17 5.32
N ILE A 96 3.66 4.30 4.87
CA ILE A 96 3.61 3.65 3.55
C ILE A 96 3.59 2.13 3.73
N GLY A 97 2.65 1.49 3.05
CA GLY A 97 2.51 0.05 2.92
C GLY A 97 3.10 -0.42 1.62
N LEU A 98 3.99 -1.41 1.68
CA LEU A 98 4.58 -2.05 0.51
C LEU A 98 4.25 -3.55 0.49
N PRO A 99 4.21 -4.19 -0.69
CA PRO A 99 4.11 -5.65 -0.77
C PRO A 99 5.18 -6.32 0.08
N CYS A 100 4.87 -7.47 0.65
CA CYS A 100 5.83 -8.25 1.43
C CYS A 100 6.56 -9.24 0.51
N GLU A 101 7.88 -9.42 0.66
CA GLU A 101 8.67 -10.40 -0.12
C GLU A 101 8.28 -11.86 0.17
N ASP A 102 7.74 -12.16 1.35
CA ASP A 102 7.24 -13.49 1.68
C ASP A 102 6.17 -13.43 2.78
N ASP A 103 5.27 -14.43 2.74
CA ASP A 103 4.09 -14.64 3.58
C ASP A 103 4.35 -14.35 5.08
N LEU A 104 4.09 -13.10 5.52
CA LEU A 104 4.26 -12.59 6.89
C LEU A 104 3.33 -13.22 7.94
N ASN A 105 2.94 -14.48 7.79
CA ASN A 105 2.28 -15.26 8.83
C ASN A 105 3.23 -15.67 9.98
N ASN A 106 4.38 -15.00 10.13
CA ASN A 106 5.34 -15.26 11.19
C ASN A 106 5.29 -14.16 12.26
N PRO A 107 4.61 -14.40 13.41
CA PRO A 107 4.49 -13.41 14.48
C PRO A 107 5.83 -13.04 15.13
N ASP A 108 6.91 -13.80 14.91
CA ASP A 108 8.24 -13.46 15.44
C ASP A 108 8.92 -12.29 14.70
N LEU A 109 8.33 -11.78 13.61
CA LEU A 109 8.76 -10.56 12.91
C LEU A 109 8.23 -9.25 13.55
N GLU A 110 7.30 -9.35 14.52
CA GLU A 110 6.42 -8.26 14.98
C GLU A 110 7.08 -7.06 15.68
N SER A 111 8.37 -7.03 15.94
CA SER A 111 8.96 -5.88 16.65
C SER A 111 10.43 -5.64 16.39
N SER A 112 11.28 -6.65 16.54
CA SER A 112 12.74 -6.42 16.57
C SER A 112 13.37 -6.03 15.24
N TYR A 113 12.75 -6.40 14.11
CA TYR A 113 13.30 -6.16 12.77
C TYR A 113 12.81 -4.84 12.15
N ILE A 114 11.61 -4.40 12.53
CA ILE A 114 10.99 -3.19 11.99
C ILE A 114 11.53 -1.92 12.66
N GLU A 115 12.15 -2.05 13.85
CA GLU A 115 12.85 -0.95 14.53
C GLU A 115 14.12 -0.47 13.81
N ASN A 116 14.66 -1.23 12.85
CA ASN A 116 15.88 -0.86 12.12
C ASN A 116 15.56 -0.56 10.65
N PRO A 117 15.61 0.70 10.21
CA PRO A 117 15.33 1.11 8.82
C PRO A 117 16.10 0.35 7.74
N GLY A 118 17.32 -0.11 8.05
CA GLY A 118 18.15 -0.85 7.10
C GLY A 118 17.71 -2.30 6.87
N ASP A 119 17.01 -2.90 7.83
CA ASP A 119 16.53 -4.29 7.76
C ASP A 119 15.11 -4.34 7.15
N ILE A 120 14.37 -3.22 7.16
CA ILE A 120 13.01 -3.11 6.61
C ILE A 120 12.95 -3.45 5.11
N LEU A 121 13.97 -3.06 4.34
CA LEU A 121 14.08 -3.36 2.91
C LEU A 121 14.20 -4.87 2.63
N GLU A 122 14.58 -5.69 3.62
CA GLU A 122 14.64 -7.15 3.50
C GLU A 122 13.26 -7.82 3.65
N PHE A 123 12.20 -7.05 3.94
CA PHE A 123 10.84 -7.58 4.14
C PHE A 123 9.83 -7.03 3.15
N VAL A 124 10.19 -6.02 2.37
CA VAL A 124 9.31 -5.39 1.38
C VAL A 124 9.76 -5.74 -0.03
N ASP A 125 8.80 -6.12 -0.87
CA ASP A 125 9.00 -6.37 -2.28
C ASP A 125 8.50 -5.15 -3.06
N PRO A 126 9.39 -4.27 -3.52
CA PRO A 126 8.97 -3.12 -4.30
C PRO A 126 8.75 -3.49 -5.78
N THR A 127 8.92 -4.77 -6.17
CA THR A 127 8.77 -5.16 -7.57
C THR A 127 7.30 -5.15 -8.00
N PRO A 128 7.00 -4.63 -9.20
CA PRO A 128 5.66 -4.74 -9.77
C PRO A 128 5.24 -6.20 -9.88
N ILE A 129 3.98 -6.47 -9.51
CA ILE A 129 3.43 -7.82 -9.51
C ILE A 129 2.73 -8.07 -10.85
N GLU A 130 3.15 -9.13 -11.53
CA GLU A 130 2.54 -9.58 -12.78
C GLU A 130 1.27 -10.40 -12.50
N ILE A 131 0.12 -9.88 -12.94
CA ILE A 131 -1.19 -10.53 -12.88
C ILE A 131 -1.41 -11.25 -14.22
N THR A 132 -1.17 -12.57 -14.24
CA THR A 132 -0.99 -13.37 -15.47
C THR A 132 -2.08 -14.42 -15.76
N GLY A 133 -2.85 -14.87 -14.76
CA GLY A 133 -3.76 -15.99 -14.95
C GLY A 133 -4.34 -16.67 -13.69
N GLY A 134 -5.65 -16.53 -13.48
CA GLY A 134 -6.58 -17.54 -12.97
C GLY A 134 -6.38 -18.08 -11.55
N GLY A 135 -6.67 -17.29 -10.52
CA GLY A 135 -6.76 -17.72 -9.12
C GLY A 135 -6.96 -16.54 -8.16
N PRO A 136 -7.22 -16.77 -6.86
CA PRO A 136 -7.09 -15.73 -5.85
C PRO A 136 -5.61 -15.39 -5.64
N TYR A 137 -5.23 -14.13 -5.83
CA TYR A 137 -3.89 -13.62 -5.55
C TYR A 137 -3.87 -13.02 -4.16
N TYR A 138 -3.05 -13.52 -3.24
CA TYR A 138 -2.95 -12.97 -1.89
C TYR A 138 -1.77 -12.01 -1.82
N LEU A 139 -2.05 -10.76 -1.45
CA LEU A 139 -1.08 -9.69 -1.28
C LEU A 139 -1.23 -9.11 0.12
N ASN A 140 -0.19 -9.22 0.94
CA ASN A 140 -0.14 -8.52 2.21
C ASN A 140 0.73 -7.29 2.08
N LEU A 141 0.33 -6.19 2.70
CA LEU A 141 1.13 -4.97 2.76
C LEU A 141 1.69 -4.79 4.17
N LEU A 142 2.99 -4.54 4.25
CA LEU A 142 3.68 -4.16 5.48
C LEU A 142 3.67 -2.64 5.59
N MET A 143 2.92 -2.10 6.55
CA MET A 143 2.89 -0.65 6.80
C MET A 143 4.14 -0.22 7.56
N LEU A 144 4.74 0.89 7.16
CA LEU A 144 5.98 1.41 7.70
C LEU A 144 5.84 2.90 7.95
N ASP A 145 6.43 3.39 9.03
CA ASP A 145 6.50 4.82 9.33
C ASP A 145 7.32 5.54 8.25
N ALA A 146 6.71 6.51 7.57
CA ALA A 146 7.32 7.21 6.45
C ALA A 146 8.56 8.00 6.87
N GLU A 147 8.62 8.52 8.11
CA GLU A 147 9.79 9.25 8.60
C GLU A 147 11.01 8.36 8.83
N GLN A 148 10.79 7.04 8.97
CA GLN A 148 11.85 6.06 9.20
C GLN A 148 12.44 5.52 7.90
N ILE A 149 11.80 5.75 6.75
CA ILE A 149 12.27 5.31 5.43
C ILE A 149 13.19 6.41 4.85
N PRO A 150 14.47 6.12 4.57
CA PRO A 150 15.37 7.09 3.94
C PRO A 150 14.83 7.58 2.59
N ASP A 151 14.92 8.89 2.35
CA ASP A 151 14.51 9.54 1.10
C ASP A 151 13.02 9.34 0.71
N CYS A 152 12.18 8.89 1.66
CA CYS A 152 10.74 8.72 1.44
C CYS A 152 10.03 10.09 1.31
N PRO A 153 9.22 10.30 0.26
CA PRO A 153 8.35 11.46 0.16
C PRO A 153 7.34 11.52 1.31
N LEU A 154 7.21 12.68 1.93
CA LEU A 154 6.24 12.92 3.01
C LEU A 154 4.95 13.59 2.52
N LEU A 155 4.90 14.04 1.26
CA LEU A 155 3.71 14.63 0.65
C LEU A 155 3.21 13.72 -0.46
N LEU A 156 1.88 13.58 -0.58
CA LEU A 156 1.29 12.78 -1.64
C LEU A 156 1.65 13.29 -3.04
N SER A 157 1.73 14.60 -3.22
CA SER A 157 2.13 15.22 -4.48
C SER A 157 3.55 14.84 -4.92
N ASP A 158 4.48 14.69 -3.97
CA ASP A 158 5.85 14.27 -4.25
C ASP A 158 5.92 12.76 -4.51
N PHE A 159 5.14 11.97 -3.78
CA PHE A 159 5.02 10.53 -3.98
C PHE A 159 4.48 10.16 -5.38
N LEU A 160 3.54 10.95 -5.90
CA LEU A 160 2.91 10.72 -7.21
C LEU A 160 3.78 11.16 -8.40
N GLN A 161 4.98 11.70 -8.18
CA GLN A 161 5.88 12.04 -9.29
C GLN A 161 6.40 10.77 -9.98
N GLU A 162 6.43 10.77 -11.32
CA GLU A 162 6.79 9.60 -12.14
C GLU A 162 8.14 8.98 -11.74
N ASP A 163 9.11 9.79 -11.31
CA ASP A 163 10.44 9.33 -10.89
C ASP A 163 10.40 8.42 -9.65
N PHE A 164 9.44 8.66 -8.74
CA PHE A 164 9.26 7.87 -7.53
C PHE A 164 8.50 6.57 -7.82
N LEU A 165 7.45 6.63 -8.64
CA LEU A 165 6.70 5.43 -9.05
C LEU A 165 7.54 4.47 -9.92
N GLN A 166 8.54 4.98 -10.64
CA GLN A 166 9.45 4.17 -11.47
C GLN A 166 10.72 3.70 -10.75
N SER A 167 11.00 4.24 -9.57
CA SER A 167 12.13 3.83 -8.75
C SER A 167 11.60 3.01 -7.58
N PRO A 168 11.63 1.66 -7.64
CA PRO A 168 11.50 0.90 -6.41
C PRO A 168 12.63 1.38 -5.48
N LEU A 169 12.27 1.72 -4.24
CA LEU A 169 13.15 2.20 -3.16
C LEU A 169 14.56 1.58 -3.18
#